data_AF-A0A943XPY3-F1
#
_entry.id   AF-A0A943XPY3-F1
#
_cell.length_a   1.000
_cell.length_b   1.000
_cell.length_c   1.000
_cell.angle_alpha   90.00
_cell.angle_beta   90.00
_cell.angle_gamma   90.00
#
_symmetry.space_group_name_H-M   'P 1'
#
loop_
_entity.id
_entity.type
_entity.pdbx_description
1 polymer ?
#
loop_
_entity_poly.entity_id
_entity_poly.type
_entity_poly.pdbx_seq_one_letter_code
_entity_poly.pdbx_strand_id
1 'polypeptide(L)'
;MIRKNVDVADSKGEKILFSVQVDAAETFFERARGLILREPPRRGCGMLIPKCNAVHTFFMGYPIDVHFLDRHGRLVKSVRNVRPWRFFVWGGWRATQVIETASEKI
;
A
#
# COMPACT_ATOMS: atom_id res chain seq x y z
N MET A 1 15.08 1.99 3.62
CA MET A 1 14.14 1.62 2.54
C MET A 1 14.90 0.95 1.41
N ILE A 2 14.35 -0.15 0.87
CA ILE A 2 14.91 -0.86 -0.28
C ILE A 2 13.93 -0.83 -1.44
N ARG A 3 14.41 -0.43 -2.62
CA ARG A 3 13.59 -0.44 -3.83
C ARG A 3 13.51 -1.84 -4.43
N LYS A 4 12.31 -2.30 -4.77
CA LYS A 4 12.08 -3.59 -5.41
C LYS A 4 10.81 -3.60 -6.26
N ASN A 5 10.72 -4.52 -7.21
CA ASN A 5 9.45 -4.84 -7.86
C ASN A 5 8.67 -5.86 -7.04
N VAL A 6 7.36 -5.67 -6.95
CA VAL A 6 6.43 -6.59 -6.30
C VAL A 6 5.33 -6.93 -7.30
N ASP A 7 5.16 -8.23 -7.54
CA ASP A 7 4.03 -8.77 -8.26
C ASP A 7 2.90 -9.06 -7.28
N VAL A 8 1.74 -8.45 -7.52
CA VAL A 8 0.55 -8.64 -6.70
C VAL A 8 -0.32 -9.68 -7.38
N ALA A 9 -0.46 -10.84 -6.72
CA ALA A 9 -1.29 -11.93 -7.21
C ALA A 9 -2.75 -11.79 -6.76
N ASP A 10 -3.65 -12.50 -7.42
CA ASP A 10 -5.03 -12.66 -6.98
C ASP A 10 -5.12 -13.43 -5.64
N SER A 11 -6.33 -13.52 -5.09
CA SER A 11 -6.55 -14.17 -3.79
C SER A 11 -6.21 -15.67 -3.79
N LYS A 12 -6.13 -16.30 -4.96
CA LYS A 12 -5.78 -17.72 -5.12
C LYS A 12 -4.27 -17.91 -5.31
N GLY A 13 -3.57 -16.92 -5.85
CA GLY A 13 -2.17 -17.01 -6.25
C GLY A 13 -1.97 -17.55 -7.67
N GLU A 14 -3.03 -17.61 -8.48
CA GLU A 14 -3.00 -18.23 -9.82
C GLU A 14 -2.60 -17.22 -10.91
N LYS A 15 -2.87 -15.94 -10.67
CA LYS A 15 -2.64 -14.88 -11.65
C LYS A 15 -2.03 -13.64 -11.01
N ILE A 16 -1.02 -13.07 -11.66
CA ILE A 16 -0.53 -11.72 -11.33
C ILE A 16 -1.53 -10.69 -11.85
N LEU A 17 -2.05 -9.88 -10.93
CA LEU A 17 -3.01 -8.80 -11.23
C LEU A 17 -2.29 -7.56 -11.74
N PHE A 18 -1.19 -7.18 -11.08
CA PHE A 18 -0.34 -6.06 -11.48
C PHE A 18 1.03 -6.17 -10.81
N SER A 19 2.01 -5.48 -11.39
CA SER A 19 3.35 -5.31 -10.82
C SER A 19 3.56 -3.84 -10.46
N VAL A 20 4.23 -3.59 -9.35
CA VAL A 20 4.49 -2.24 -8.84
C VAL A 20 5.91 -2.14 -8.31
N GLN A 21 6.59 -1.05 -8.67
CA GLN A 21 7.88 -0.73 -8.12
C GLN A 21 7.70 -0.01 -6.78
N VAL A 22 8.17 -0.61 -5.70
CA VAL A 22 7.96 -0.09 -4.35
C VAL A 22 9.27 0.26 -3.68
N ASP A 23 9.24 1.35 -2.92
CA ASP A 23 10.19 1.54 -1.82
C ASP A 23 9.65 0.79 -0.60
N ALA A 24 10.36 -0.24 -0.14
CA ALA A 24 9.94 -1.02 1.01
C ALA A 24 10.46 -0.39 2.30
N ALA A 25 9.56 -0.11 3.24
CA ALA A 25 9.91 0.34 4.59
C ALA A 25 10.52 -0.81 5.40
N GLU A 26 11.64 -0.56 6.08
CA GLU A 26 12.39 -1.54 6.87
C GLU A 26 12.29 -1.23 8.36
N THR A 27 12.41 0.05 8.72
CA THR A 27 12.37 0.49 10.12
C THR A 27 10.96 0.79 10.59
N PHE A 28 10.75 0.84 11.92
CA PHE A 28 9.46 1.22 12.49
C PHE A 28 9.03 2.63 12.06
N PHE A 29 9.97 3.59 12.04
CA PHE A 29 9.69 4.96 11.62
C PHE A 29 9.34 5.06 10.14
N GLU A 30 10.02 4.30 9.27
CA GLU A 30 9.66 4.26 7.84
C GLU A 30 8.25 3.69 7.64
N ARG A 31 7.86 2.67 8.40
CA ARG A 31 6.50 2.10 8.34
C ARG A 31 5.44 3.07 8.84
N ALA A 32 5.68 3.74 9.96
CA ALA A 32 4.76 4.71 10.54
C ALA A 32 4.57 5.93 9.63
N ARG A 33 5.60 6.30 8.88
CA ARG A 33 5.53 7.42 7.93
C ARG A 33 4.75 7.05 6.67
N GLY A 34 5.01 5.90 6.05
CA GLY A 34 4.40 5.59 4.75
C GLY A 34 4.66 6.70 3.72
N LEU A 35 3.63 7.05 2.95
CA LEU A 35 3.65 8.19 2.01
C LEU A 35 3.46 9.58 2.65
N ILE A 36 3.39 9.70 3.98
CA ILE A 36 3.21 11.00 4.65
C ILE A 36 4.35 11.95 4.30
N LEU A 37 3.99 13.19 3.95
CA LEU A 37 4.90 14.26 3.56
C LEU A 37 5.88 13.84 2.44
N ARG A 38 5.41 12.99 1.52
CA ARG A 38 6.10 12.67 0.26
C ARG A 38 5.30 13.25 -0.90
N GLU A 39 5.96 13.45 -2.03
CA GLU A 39 5.25 13.73 -3.29
C GLU A 39 4.48 12.48 -3.76
N PRO A 40 3.41 12.64 -4.56
CA PRO A 40 2.70 11.52 -5.15
C PRO A 40 3.64 10.63 -5.98
N PRO A 41 3.70 9.31 -5.71
CA PRO A 41 4.44 8.38 -6.56
C PRO A 41 3.96 8.44 -8.01
N ARG A 42 4.89 8.21 -8.95
CA ARG A 42 4.54 8.02 -10.36
C ARG A 42 3.66 6.77 -10.52
N ARG A 43 2.90 6.73 -11.61
CA ARG A 43 2.11 5.55 -11.99
C ARG A 43 2.99 4.28 -12.01
N GLY A 44 2.50 3.19 -11.43
CA GLY A 44 3.26 1.94 -11.30
C GLY A 44 4.35 1.96 -10.23
N CYS A 45 4.46 3.05 -9.45
CA CYS A 45 5.31 3.13 -8.27
C CYS A 45 4.49 3.28 -6.98
N GLY A 46 5.07 2.89 -5.85
CA GLY A 46 4.42 3.03 -4.55
C GLY A 46 5.36 2.78 -3.38
N MET A 47 4.76 2.54 -2.21
CA MET A 47 5.47 2.17 -1.00
C MET A 47 4.93 0.85 -0.45
N LEU A 48 5.81 -0.03 -0.02
CA LEU A 48 5.45 -1.25 0.69
C LEU A 48 5.68 -1.06 2.19
N ILE A 49 4.61 -1.20 2.97
CA ILE A 49 4.62 -1.19 4.43
C ILE A 49 4.44 -2.65 4.90
N PRO A 50 5.52 -3.35 5.28
CA PRO A 50 5.41 -4.71 5.81
C PRO A 50 4.85 -4.71 7.23
N LYS A 51 4.32 -5.85 7.69
CA LYS A 51 3.77 -6.02 9.06
C LYS A 51 2.68 -4.98 9.38
N CYS A 52 1.80 -4.73 8.43
CA CYS A 52 0.74 -3.74 8.52
C CYS A 52 -0.57 -4.33 7.97
N ASN A 53 -1.67 -4.16 8.70
CA ASN A 53 -3.00 -4.66 8.33
C ASN A 53 -4.08 -3.57 8.32
N ALA A 54 -3.71 -2.35 8.71
CA ALA A 54 -4.57 -1.18 8.69
C ALA A 54 -3.71 0.08 8.51
N VAL A 55 -4.23 1.06 7.79
CA VAL A 55 -3.57 2.36 7.62
C VAL A 55 -4.50 3.49 8.04
N HIS A 56 -3.90 4.61 8.41
CA HIS A 56 -4.58 5.89 8.50
C HIS A 56 -4.08 6.79 7.37
N THR A 57 -4.83 7.83 7.03
CA THR A 57 -4.40 8.85 6.05
C THR A 57 -4.26 10.23 6.67
N PHE A 58 -3.98 10.30 7.98
CA PHE A 58 -3.56 11.55 8.63
C PHE A 58 -2.32 12.12 7.96
N PHE A 59 -2.25 13.45 7.87
CA PHE A 59 -1.13 14.19 7.29
C PHE A 59 -0.80 13.88 5.81
N MET A 60 -1.70 13.19 5.11
CA MET A 60 -1.59 12.97 3.67
C MET A 60 -1.98 14.24 2.91
N GLY A 61 -1.18 14.61 1.90
CA GLY A 61 -1.46 15.76 1.02
C GLY A 61 -2.35 15.44 -0.18
N TYR A 62 -2.59 14.16 -0.48
CA TYR A 62 -3.31 13.68 -1.66
C TYR A 62 -3.98 12.32 -1.38
N PRO A 63 -4.99 11.91 -2.17
CA PRO A 63 -5.61 10.60 -2.03
C PRO A 63 -4.68 9.48 -2.50
N ILE A 64 -4.75 8.34 -1.81
CA ILE A 64 -3.97 7.15 -2.14
C ILE A 64 -4.87 5.95 -2.41
N ASP A 65 -4.36 5.01 -3.21
CA ASP A 65 -4.92 3.67 -3.28
C ASP A 65 -4.15 2.77 -2.30
N VAL A 66 -4.88 1.93 -1.59
CA VAL A 66 -4.35 1.05 -0.54
C VAL A 66 -4.64 -0.39 -0.91
N HIS A 67 -3.59 -1.19 -1.07
CA HIS A 67 -3.66 -2.61 -1.44
C HIS A 67 -3.13 -3.46 -0.29
N PHE A 68 -4.03 -4.17 0.39
CA PHE A 68 -3.70 -5.07 1.48
C PHE A 68 -3.37 -6.44 0.94
N LEU A 69 -2.21 -6.97 1.32
CA LEU A 69 -1.71 -8.27 0.91
C LEU A 69 -1.58 -9.23 2.10
N ASP A 70 -1.74 -10.53 1.83
CA ASP A 70 -1.37 -11.56 2.79
C ASP A 70 0.15 -11.85 2.80
N ARG A 71 0.56 -12.80 3.65
CA ARG A 71 1.98 -13.17 3.82
C ARG A 71 2.61 -13.77 2.56
N HIS A 72 1.80 -14.19 1.60
CA HIS A 72 2.22 -14.77 0.32
C HIS A 72 2.16 -13.74 -0.82
N GLY A 73 1.90 -12.47 -0.53
CA GLY A 73 1.82 -11.41 -1.56
C GLY A 73 0.50 -11.40 -2.35
N ARG A 74 -0.52 -12.13 -1.88
CA ARG A 74 -1.84 -12.18 -2.54
C ARG A 74 -2.71 -11.02 -2.10
N LEU A 75 -3.42 -10.41 -3.04
CA LEU A 75 -4.35 -9.32 -2.76
C LEU A 75 -5.53 -9.82 -1.92
N VAL A 76 -5.69 -9.25 -0.73
CA VAL A 76 -6.80 -9.52 0.19
C VAL A 76 -7.89 -8.47 0.04
N LYS A 77 -7.50 -7.20 -0.08
CA LYS A 77 -8.42 -6.08 -0.21
C LYS A 77 -7.73 -4.92 -0.92
N SER A 78 -8.45 -4.23 -1.79
CA SER A 78 -8.02 -2.96 -2.35
C SER A 78 -9.07 -1.90 -2.04
N VAL A 79 -8.62 -0.75 -1.55
CA VAL A 79 -9.45 0.42 -1.30
C VAL A 79 -8.87 1.56 -2.11
N ARG A 80 -9.63 2.04 -3.10
CA ARG A 80 -9.20 3.10 -4.00
C ARG A 80 -9.65 4.47 -3.49
N ASN A 81 -8.92 5.51 -3.89
CA ASN A 81 -9.21 6.91 -3.63
C ASN A 81 -9.46 7.20 -2.14
N VAL A 82 -8.60 6.67 -1.28
CA VAL A 82 -8.62 6.95 0.15
C VAL A 82 -8.16 8.38 0.36
N ARG A 83 -9.12 9.27 0.60
CA ARG A 83 -8.85 10.68 0.86
C ARG A 83 -8.03 10.88 2.14
N PRO A 84 -7.30 11.99 2.28
CA PRO A 84 -6.68 12.39 3.53
C PRO A 84 -7.66 12.42 4.72
N TRP A 85 -7.11 12.34 5.94
CA TRP A 85 -7.83 12.46 7.21
C TRP A 85 -8.83 11.31 7.50
N ARG A 86 -8.52 10.09 7.06
CA ARG A 86 -9.23 8.88 7.49
C ARG A 86 -8.50 8.22 8.65
N PHE A 87 -9.25 7.99 9.73
CA PHE A 87 -8.71 7.41 10.96
C PHE A 87 -8.27 5.96 10.80
N PHE A 88 -9.04 5.16 10.04
CA PHE A 88 -8.81 3.73 9.97
C PHE A 88 -9.32 3.14 8.67
N VAL A 89 -8.42 2.56 7.88
CA VAL A 89 -8.73 1.72 6.72
C VAL A 89 -8.21 0.33 7.03
N TRP A 90 -9.13 -0.60 7.28
CA TRP A 90 -8.79 -1.95 7.68
C TRP A 90 -8.77 -2.92 6.50
N GLY A 91 -7.67 -3.68 6.40
CA GLY A 91 -7.43 -4.70 5.39
C GLY A 91 -8.03 -6.08 5.68
N GLY A 92 -8.52 -6.30 6.90
CA GLY A 92 -8.98 -7.59 7.36
C GLY A 92 -7.90 -8.41 8.07
N TRP A 93 -8.30 -9.53 8.70
CA TRP A 93 -7.42 -10.39 9.50
C TRP A 93 -6.29 -11.06 8.71
N ARG A 94 -6.50 -11.26 7.40
CA ARG A 94 -5.51 -11.89 6.51
C ARG A 94 -4.47 -10.90 5.97
N ALA A 95 -4.69 -9.60 6.14
CA ALA A 95 -3.75 -8.58 5.71
C ALA A 95 -2.52 -8.58 6.62
N THR A 96 -1.35 -8.61 6.02
CA THR A 96 -0.06 -8.59 6.72
C THR A 96 0.90 -7.55 6.16
N GLN A 97 0.61 -7.04 4.97
CA GLN A 97 1.40 -6.04 4.26
C GLN A 97 0.47 -5.08 3.54
N VAL A 98 0.91 -3.85 3.32
CA VAL A 98 0.17 -2.83 2.59
C VAL A 98 1.06 -2.24 1.50
N ILE A 99 0.51 -2.11 0.30
CA ILE A 99 1.08 -1.26 -0.74
C ILE A 99 0.24 0.01 -0.84
N GLU A 100 0.89 1.16 -0.73
CA GLU A 100 0.30 2.48 -0.97
C GLU A 100 0.78 3.02 -2.33
N THR A 101 -0.15 3.50 -3.16
CA THR A 101 0.15 4.18 -4.44
C THR A 101 -0.60 5.50 -4.50
N ALA A 102 -0.16 6.44 -5.34
CA ALA A 102 -0.98 7.61 -5.65
C ALA A 102 -2.31 7.15 -6.27
N SER A 103 -3.42 7.74 -5.85
CA SER A 103 -4.70 7.50 -6.49
C SER A 103 -4.79 8.29 -7.79
N GLU A 104 -5.26 7.64 -8.85
CA GLU A 104 -5.56 8.34 -10.10
C GLU A 104 -6.80 9.24 -9.90
N LYS A 105 -6.79 10.43 -10.52
CA LYS A 105 -7.99 11.27 -10.54
C LYS A 105 -9.06 10.52 -11.33
N ILE A 106 -10.19 10.24 -10.67
CA ILE A 106 -11.42 9.72 -11.30
C ILE A 106 -11.99 10.80 -12.21
#